data_AF-A0A4R5F2V5-F1
#
_entry.id   AF-A0A4R5F2V5-F1
#
_cell.length_a   1.000
_cell.length_b   1.000
_cell.length_c   1.000
_cell.angle_alpha   90.00
_cell.angle_beta   90.00
_cell.angle_gamma   90.00
#
_symmetry.space_group_name_H-M   'P 1'
#
loop_
_entity.id
_entity.type
_entity.pdbx_description
1 polymer ?
#
loop_
_entity_poly.entity_id
_entity_poly.type
_entity_poly.pdbx_seq_one_letter_code
_entity_poly.pdbx_strand_id
1 'polypeptide(L)' 'TDSRGTFKYNEALSDRRAKSTIKWLVKNGVNKNRLIGKGYGENQLVNKCSDGVECTEDEHQLNRRSEFIITEL' A
#
# COMPACT_ATOMS: atom_id res chain seq x y z
N THR A 1 1.40 -2.07 -3.97
CA THR A 1 2.76 -2.50 -4.36
C THR A 1 2.88 -2.26 -5.85
N ASP A 2 4.08 -2.33 -6.41
CA ASP A 2 4.22 -2.44 -7.87
C ASP A 2 3.89 -3.88 -8.31
N SER A 3 3.90 -4.12 -9.63
CA SER A 3 3.63 -5.41 -10.28
C SER A 3 4.77 -6.43 -10.16
N ARG A 4 5.87 -6.06 -9.52
CA ARG A 4 7.05 -6.94 -9.45
C ARG A 4 6.88 -7.91 -8.29
N GLY A 5 6.94 -9.20 -8.59
CA GLY A 5 6.70 -10.28 -7.64
C GLY A 5 5.43 -11.04 -7.96
N THR A 6 5.02 -11.96 -7.09
CA THR A 6 3.75 -12.66 -7.27
C THR A 6 2.62 -11.87 -6.63
N PHE A 7 1.42 -11.96 -7.22
CA PHE A 7 0.20 -11.36 -6.68
C PHE A 7 0.01 -11.63 -5.19
N LYS A 8 0.09 -12.90 -4.77
CA LYS A 8 -0.07 -13.31 -3.37
C LYS A 8 1.01 -12.71 -2.46
N TYR A 9 2.24 -12.60 -2.94
CA TYR A 9 3.31 -11.95 -2.19
C TYR A 9 3.02 -10.46 -2.01
N ASN A 10 2.57 -9.79 -3.08
CA ASN A 10 2.26 -8.37 -3.10
C ASN A 10 1.05 -8.02 -2.21
N GLU A 11 0.00 -8.85 -2.20
CA GLU A 11 -1.08 -8.75 -1.22
C GLU A 11 -0.53 -8.78 0.22
N ALA A 12 0.23 -9.81 0.57
CA ALA A 12 0.79 -9.95 1.91
C ALA A 12 1.76 -8.82 2.28
N LEU A 13 2.56 -8.34 1.32
CA LEU A 13 3.48 -7.23 1.52
C LEU A 13 2.74 -5.93 1.83
N SER A 14 1.70 -5.63 1.05
CA SER A 14 0.88 -4.43 1.26
C SER A 14 0.16 -4.45 2.61
N ASP A 15 -0.35 -5.61 3.03
CA ASP A 15 -1.01 -5.79 4.32
C ASP A 15 -0.03 -5.57 5.49
N ARG A 16 1.19 -6.11 5.40
CA ARG A 16 2.26 -5.84 6.37
C ARG A 16 2.60 -4.35 6.45
N ARG A 17 2.67 -3.65 5.32
CA ARG A 17 2.93 -2.19 5.28
C ARG A 17 1.82 -1.39 5.95
N ALA A 18 0.55 -1.71 5.66
CA ALA A 18 -0.59 -1.07 6.30
C ALA A 18 -0.58 -1.28 7.83
N LYS A 19 -0.39 -2.52 8.29
CA LYS A 19 -0.29 -2.87 9.72
C LYS A 19 0.87 -2.16 10.41
N SER A 20 2.03 -2.07 9.77
CA SER A 20 3.20 -1.37 10.31
C SER A 20 2.93 0.13 10.50
N THR A 21 2.28 0.75 9.51
CA THR A 21 1.89 2.17 9.55
C THR A 21 0.91 2.45 10.70
N ILE A 22 -0.15 1.63 10.81
CA ILE A 22 -1.12 1.73 11.93
C ILE A 22 -0.40 1.56 13.27
N LYS A 23 0.46 0.55 13.41
CA LYS A 23 1.22 0.31 14.64
C LYS A 23 2.07 1.51 15.02
N TRP A 24 2.72 2.15 14.05
CA TRP A 24 3.51 3.36 14.29
C TRP A 24 2.63 4.54 14.73
N LEU A 25 1.49 4.78 14.08
CA LEU A 25 0.56 5.86 14.47
C LEU A 25 0.01 5.67 15.88
N VAL A 26 -0.38 4.43 16.23
CA VAL A 26 -0.84 4.10 17.59
C VAL A 26 0.27 4.31 18.61
N LYS A 27 1.51 3.91 18.30
CA LYS A 27 2.67 4.16 19.15
C LYS A 27 2.90 5.66 19.39
N ASN A 28 2.54 6.51 18.44
CA ASN A 28 2.65 7.97 18.53
C ASN A 28 1.36 8.64 19.05
N GLY A 29 0.44 7.90 19.67
CA GLY A 29 -0.69 8.45 20.42
C GLY A 29 -2.00 8.59 19.63
N VAL A 30 -2.06 8.14 18.36
CA VAL A 30 -3.33 8.11 17.63
C VAL A 30 -4.19 6.96 18.15
N ASN A 31 -5.43 7.25 18.54
CA ASN A 31 -6.37 6.22 19.00
C ASN A 31 -6.62 5.19 17.88
N LYS A 32 -6.37 3.91 18.17
CA LYS A 32 -6.53 2.79 17.23
C LYS A 32 -7.93 2.73 16.60
N ASN A 33 -8.97 3.13 17.32
CA ASN A 33 -10.35 3.09 16.81
C ASN A 33 -10.60 4.12 15.68
N ARG A 34 -9.70 5.09 15.50
CA ARG A 34 -9.75 6.07 14.40
C ARG A 34 -9.02 5.58 13.15
N LEU A 35 -8.41 4.40 13.19
CA LEU A 35 -7.51 3.90 12.14
C LEU A 35 -8.06 2.62 11.54
N ILE A 36 -8.34 2.67 10.25
CA ILE A 36 -8.61 1.51 9.41
C ILE A 36 -7.49 1.46 8.37
N GLY A 37 -7.01 0.27 8.05
CA GLY A 37 -6.04 0.11 6.97
C GLY A 37 -6.19 -1.23 6.28
N LYS A 38 -5.95 -1.21 4.97
CA LYS A 38 -6.05 -2.38 4.10
C LYS A 38 -4.86 -2.39 3.13
N GLY A 39 -4.26 -3.57 2.97
CA GLY A 39 -3.31 -3.82 1.90
C GLY A 39 -4.05 -4.23 0.62
N TYR A 40 -3.76 -3.57 -0.51
CA TYR A 40 -4.39 -3.86 -1.80
C TYR A 40 -3.53 -4.69 -2.75
N GLY A 41 -2.29 -5.02 -2.36
CA GLY A 41 -1.31 -5.61 -3.26
C GLY A 41 -1.08 -4.74 -4.49
N GLU A 42 -1.09 -5.37 -5.66
CA GLU A 42 -0.99 -4.71 -6.96
C GLU A 42 -2.36 -4.50 -7.64
N ASN A 43 -3.47 -4.69 -6.93
CA ASN A 43 -4.82 -4.54 -7.51
C ASN A 43 -5.20 -3.09 -7.85
N GLN A 44 -4.43 -2.09 -7.41
CA GLN A 44 -4.75 -0.66 -7.50
C GLN A 44 -3.53 0.14 -7.99
N LEU A 45 -2.99 -0.27 -9.14
CA LEU A 45 -1.93 0.48 -9.83
C LEU A 45 -2.46 1.84 -10.30
N VAL A 46 -1.61 2.86 -10.25
CA VAL A 46 -1.94 4.24 -10.69
C VAL A 46 -1.42 4.55 -12.09
N ASN A 47 -0.74 3.59 -12.71
CA ASN A 47 -0.19 3.72 -14.05
C ASN A 47 -0.28 2.38 -14.79
N LYS A 48 0.30 2.34 -15.99
CA LYS A 48 0.25 1.20 -16.90
C LYS A 48 1.12 0.01 -16.50
N CYS A 49 1.86 0.07 -15.40
CA CYS A 49 2.89 -0.91 -15.04
C CYS A 49 2.31 -2.19 -14.44
N SER A 50 1.43 -2.87 -15.16
CA SER A 50 0.91 -4.19 -14.82
C SER A 50 1.93 -5.28 -15.18
N ASP A 51 1.59 -6.53 -14.84
CA ASP A 51 2.44 -7.70 -15.12
C ASP A 51 2.80 -7.78 -16.61
N GLY A 52 4.08 -8.01 -16.89
CA GLY A 52 4.61 -8.11 -18.25
C GLY A 52 4.78 -6.78 -18.99
N VAL A 53 4.41 -5.64 -18.39
CA VAL A 53 4.64 -4.32 -18.98
C VAL A 53 5.99 -3.78 -18.51
N GLU A 54 6.86 -3.43 -19.47
CA GLU A 54 8.13 -2.78 -19.16
C GLU A 54 7.88 -1.35 -18.68
N CYS A 55 8.45 -1.04 -17.51
CA CYS A 55 8.35 0.26 -16.87
C CYS A 55 9.69 0.64 -16.25
N THR A 56 9.92 1.94 -16.16
CA THR A 56 11.06 2.51 -15.44
C THR A 56 10.92 2.31 -13.92
N GLU A 57 12.03 2.41 -13.20
CA GLU A 57 12.01 2.32 -11.74
C GLU A 57 11.14 3.41 -11.10
N ASP A 58 11.16 4.62 -11.66
CA ASP A 58 10.35 5.75 -11.21
C ASP A 58 8.85 5.46 -11.38
N GLU A 59 8.45 4.86 -12.50
CA GLU A 59 7.07 4.46 -12.71
C GLU A 59 6.64 3.36 -11.73
N HIS A 60 7.49 2.38 -11.44
CA HIS A 60 7.19 1.39 -10.41
C HIS A 60 7.11 2.03 -9.01
N GLN A 61 7.95 3.03 -8.72
CA GLN A 61 7.94 3.74 -7.44
C GLN A 61 6.60 4.44 -7.16
N LEU A 62 5.91 4.94 -8.20
CA LEU A 62 4.55 5.51 -8.05
C LEU A 62 3.53 4.50 -7.48
N ASN A 63 3.69 3.21 -7.77
CA ASN A 63 2.81 2.16 -7.24
C ASN A 63 3.20 1.68 -5.83
N ARG A 64 4.43 1.97 -5.38
CA ARG A 64 4.92 1.64 -4.04
C ARG A 64 4.58 2.74 -3.03
N ARG A 65 3.28 3.01 -2.87
CA ARG A 65 2.73 4.07 -2.01
C ARG A 65 1.81 3.55 -0.91
N SER A 66 1.52 4.42 0.05
CA SER A 66 0.42 4.31 1.00
C SER A 66 -0.43 5.57 0.88
N GLU A 67 -1.75 5.41 0.83
CA GLU A 67 -2.68 6.53 0.77
C GLU A 67 -3.33 6.75 2.13
N PHE A 68 -3.59 8.02 2.47
CA PHE A 68 -4.24 8.43 3.71
C PHE A 68 -5.48 9.23 3.34
N ILE A 69 -6.64 8.70 3.73
CA ILE A 69 -7.94 9.32 3.47
C ILE A 69 -8.51 9.74 4.82
N ILE A 70 -8.79 11.03 4.97
CA ILE A 70 -9.44 11.57 6.16
C ILE A 70 -10.95 11.46 5.95
N THR A 71 -11.61 10.73 6.83
CA THR A 71 -13.08 10.59 6.83
C THR A 71 -13.69 11.53 7.87
N GLU A 72 -15.00 11.73 7.78
CA GLU A 72 -15.78 12.42 8.80
C GLU A 72 -15.79 11.62 10.12
N LEU A 73 -16.15 12.30 11.21
CA LEU A 73 -16.18 11.77 12.58
C LEU A 73 -17.53 11.15 12.94
#